data_AF-A0A961M159-F1
#
_entry.id   AF-A0A961M159-F1
#
_cell.length_a   1.000
_cell.length_b   1.000
_cell.length_c   1.000
_cell.angle_alpha   90.00
_cell.angle_beta   90.00
_cell.angle_gamma   90.00
#
_symmetry.space_group_name_H-M   'P 1'
#
loop_
_entity.id
_entity.type
_entity.pdbx_description
1 polymer ?
#
loop_
_entity_poly.entity_id
_entity_poly.type
_entity_poly.pdbx_seq_one_letter_code
_entity_poly.pdbx_strand_id
1 'polypeptide(L)'
;MRRLAPLLVAVLPGAALADLPPAGCYARDYGADHLAQHPGQGVAGLRLWFFAEEEGGEVPAVLVEAHMADQGQAVRDGVAGQVLTQYAICDPQGSCYVECDGGVFTTQTLDDGGLRISTQYFRVGESDSCGGTSDLAEGEGAATGYRLAAAPAGDCESLWHLEPLPGPGCYGVDYADEAQGQGLRGMRLLLRSPDQGYAFPQAEGTLRVTLPDAGRAREAGMGGARVAVPVWCSARDGLCRSGIDEGAIRAVPLGEDAVSMVTGRFLVYGAEASNLDIAMPGQDETRHLLHRMPDDACRGME
;
A
#
# COMPACT_ATOMS: atom_id res chain seq x y z
N MET A 1 26.18 63.37 -34.91
CA MET A 1 26.51 61.93 -34.88
C MET A 1 25.65 61.26 -33.82
N ARG A 2 24.51 60.66 -34.19
CA ARG A 2 23.63 59.90 -33.28
C ARG A 2 24.16 58.46 -33.20
N ARG A 3 24.61 58.03 -32.03
CA ARG A 3 25.02 56.65 -31.77
C ARG A 3 23.74 55.82 -31.53
N LEU A 4 23.47 54.85 -32.41
CA LEU A 4 22.49 53.80 -32.18
C LEU A 4 23.08 52.81 -31.18
N ALA A 5 22.42 52.64 -30.03
CA ALA A 5 22.74 51.60 -29.06
C ALA A 5 22.03 50.30 -29.49
N PRO A 6 22.72 49.15 -29.51
CA PRO A 6 22.10 47.87 -29.85
C PRO A 6 21.20 47.40 -28.70
N LEU A 7 19.96 47.08 -29.04
CA LEU A 7 18.99 46.45 -28.14
C LEU A 7 19.38 44.97 -28.01
N LEU A 8 19.89 44.58 -26.84
CA LEU A 8 20.20 43.19 -26.51
C LEU A 8 18.88 42.48 -26.14
N VAL A 9 18.37 41.63 -27.02
CA VAL A 9 17.20 40.77 -26.73
C VAL A 9 17.71 39.57 -25.93
N ALA A 10 17.41 39.55 -24.64
CA ALA A 10 17.66 38.38 -23.79
C ALA A 10 16.57 37.33 -24.08
N VAL A 11 16.95 36.24 -24.74
CA VAL A 11 16.10 35.05 -24.87
C VAL A 11 16.14 34.34 -23.53
N LEU A 12 15.07 34.48 -22.74
CA LEU A 12 14.90 33.68 -21.53
C LEU A 12 14.61 32.23 -21.97
N PRO A 13 15.37 31.23 -21.50
CA PRO A 13 15.02 29.84 -21.74
C PRO A 13 13.64 29.59 -21.12
N GLY A 14 12.66 29.26 -21.96
CA GLY A 14 11.35 28.82 -21.47
C GLY A 14 11.56 27.55 -20.66
N ALA A 15 11.03 27.53 -19.44
CA ALA A 15 10.93 26.28 -18.69
C ALA A 15 10.14 25.30 -19.56
N ALA A 16 10.77 24.19 -19.95
CA ALA A 16 10.05 23.08 -20.55
C ALA A 16 8.94 22.69 -19.55
N LEU A 17 7.71 22.69 -20.03
CA LEU A 17 6.58 22.27 -19.21
C LEU A 17 6.83 20.81 -18.81
N ALA A 18 6.52 20.50 -17.55
CA ALA A 18 6.43 19.11 -17.11
C ALA A 18 5.36 18.44 -17.99
N ASP A 19 5.75 17.34 -18.62
CA ASP A 19 4.85 16.47 -19.36
C ASP A 19 4.74 15.16 -18.58
N LEU A 20 3.52 14.62 -18.52
CA LEU A 20 3.31 13.26 -18.03
C LEU A 20 4.14 12.29 -18.88
N PRO A 21 4.97 11.43 -18.27
CA PRO A 21 5.73 10.45 -19.02
C PRO A 21 4.81 9.41 -19.68
N PRO A 22 5.24 8.78 -20.78
CA PRO A 22 4.53 7.62 -21.33
C PRO A 22 4.31 6.53 -20.27
N ALA A 23 3.20 5.80 -20.40
CA ALA A 23 2.93 4.64 -19.56
C ALA A 23 4.09 3.62 -19.67
N GLY A 24 4.46 3.00 -18.55
CA GLY A 24 5.56 2.06 -18.48
C GLY A 24 6.35 2.12 -17.17
N CYS A 25 7.46 1.36 -17.15
CA CYS A 25 8.33 1.22 -16.00
C CYS A 25 9.52 2.18 -16.08
N TYR A 26 9.80 2.85 -14.97
CA TYR A 26 11.00 3.65 -14.77
C TYR A 26 11.66 3.23 -13.47
N ALA A 27 12.96 2.96 -13.50
CA ALA A 27 13.68 2.43 -12.34
C ALA A 27 15.04 3.09 -12.12
N ARG A 28 15.47 3.09 -10.86
CA ARG A 28 16.81 3.48 -10.43
C ARG A 28 17.20 2.66 -9.21
N ASP A 29 18.33 1.97 -9.28
CA ASP A 29 18.98 1.37 -8.10
C ASP A 29 20.31 2.08 -7.82
N TYR A 30 20.62 2.26 -6.54
CA TYR A 30 21.88 2.84 -6.07
C TYR A 30 22.73 1.75 -5.42
N GLY A 31 23.93 1.52 -5.96
CA GLY A 31 24.87 0.55 -5.40
C GLY A 31 25.43 0.97 -4.04
N ALA A 32 25.99 0.00 -3.30
CA ALA A 32 26.56 0.23 -1.97
C ALA A 32 27.63 1.35 -1.95
N ASP A 33 28.49 1.42 -2.96
CA ASP A 33 29.53 2.47 -3.07
C ASP A 33 28.92 3.88 -3.20
N HIS A 34 27.79 4.00 -3.90
CA HIS A 34 27.06 5.26 -4.02
C HIS A 34 26.44 5.64 -2.67
N LEU A 35 25.75 4.71 -2.02
CA LEU A 35 25.12 4.96 -0.72
C LEU A 35 26.15 5.33 0.36
N ALA A 36 27.32 4.68 0.38
CA ALA A 36 28.40 5.01 1.29
C ALA A 36 28.94 6.44 1.12
N GLN A 37 28.89 6.98 -0.11
CA GLN A 37 29.30 8.36 -0.41
C GLN A 37 28.21 9.40 -0.12
N HIS A 38 26.96 8.96 0.06
CA HIS A 38 25.79 9.82 0.28
C HIS A 38 25.07 9.41 1.57
N PRO A 39 25.69 9.56 2.76
CA PRO A 39 25.13 9.06 4.03
C PRO A 39 23.77 9.66 4.42
N GLY A 40 23.38 10.80 3.82
CA GLY A 40 22.06 11.41 3.98
C GLY A 40 20.96 10.78 3.13
N GLN A 41 21.31 9.99 2.11
CA GLN A 41 20.37 9.38 1.17
C GLN A 41 19.73 8.13 1.77
N GLY A 42 18.42 8.17 2.00
CA GLY A 42 17.64 7.07 2.57
C GLY A 42 16.90 6.20 1.55
N VAL A 43 16.99 6.50 0.25
CA VAL A 43 16.45 5.64 -0.82
C VAL A 43 17.57 4.86 -1.52
N ALA A 44 17.57 3.54 -1.40
CA ALA A 44 18.47 2.62 -2.09
C ALA A 44 18.01 2.29 -3.52
N GLY A 45 16.72 2.39 -3.80
CA GLY A 45 16.17 2.21 -5.14
C GLY A 45 14.76 2.76 -5.26
N LEU A 46 14.36 3.10 -6.48
CA LEU A 46 13.05 3.65 -6.79
C LEU A 46 12.53 3.07 -8.09
N ARG A 47 11.30 2.57 -8.08
CA ARG A 47 10.57 2.09 -9.26
C ARG A 47 9.25 2.84 -9.38
N LEU A 48 8.88 3.18 -10.60
CA LEU A 48 7.66 3.88 -10.96
C LEU A 48 6.98 3.14 -12.11
N TRP A 49 5.71 2.80 -11.93
CA TRP A 49 4.88 2.23 -12.99
C TRP A 49 3.76 3.21 -13.33
N PHE A 50 3.88 3.88 -14.48
CA PHE A 50 2.85 4.78 -15.00
C PHE A 50 1.83 4.02 -15.84
N PHE A 51 0.55 4.30 -15.62
CA PHE A 51 -0.57 3.64 -16.29
C PHE A 51 -1.80 4.56 -16.32
N ALA A 52 -2.91 4.10 -16.91
CA ALA A 52 -4.21 4.76 -16.81
C ALA A 52 -5.17 3.89 -16.01
N GLU A 53 -5.89 4.47 -15.03
CA GLU A 53 -6.79 3.70 -14.16
C GLU A 53 -7.99 3.10 -14.89
N GLU A 54 -8.58 3.86 -15.81
CA GLU A 54 -9.79 3.46 -16.49
C GLU A 54 -9.52 2.91 -17.89
N GLU A 55 -10.34 1.92 -18.28
CA GLU A 55 -10.40 1.39 -19.63
C GLU A 55 -10.97 2.47 -20.59
N GLY A 56 -10.09 3.35 -21.06
CA GLY A 56 -10.44 4.58 -21.78
C GLY A 56 -9.38 5.67 -21.69
N GLY A 57 -8.50 5.60 -20.68
CA GLY A 57 -7.25 6.37 -20.65
C GLY A 57 -7.34 7.79 -20.09
N GLU A 58 -8.40 8.14 -19.35
CA GLU A 58 -8.62 9.54 -18.95
C GLU A 58 -7.92 9.94 -17.65
N VAL A 59 -7.67 9.00 -16.72
CA VAL A 59 -7.04 9.28 -15.42
C VAL A 59 -5.66 8.64 -15.38
N PRO A 60 -4.57 9.39 -15.65
CA PRO A 60 -3.23 8.87 -15.53
C PRO A 60 -2.84 8.70 -14.07
N ALA A 61 -2.14 7.62 -13.78
CA ALA A 61 -1.74 7.26 -12.42
C ALA A 61 -0.34 6.63 -12.41
N VAL A 62 0.22 6.54 -11.22
CA VAL A 62 1.53 5.94 -10.99
C VAL A 62 1.54 5.15 -9.68
N LEU A 63 2.13 3.96 -9.76
CA LEU A 63 2.57 3.21 -8.60
C LEU A 63 4.04 3.49 -8.34
N VAL A 64 4.36 3.75 -7.09
CA VAL A 64 5.71 4.05 -6.61
C VAL A 64 6.16 2.93 -5.68
N GLU A 65 7.38 2.43 -5.87
CA GLU A 65 8.05 1.52 -4.93
C GLU A 65 9.41 2.09 -4.56
N ALA A 66 9.60 2.39 -3.29
CA ALA A 66 10.85 2.88 -2.72
C ALA A 66 11.51 1.79 -1.89
N HIS A 67 12.72 1.42 -2.27
CA HIS A 67 13.59 0.53 -1.51
C HIS A 67 14.39 1.41 -0.57
N MET A 68 14.12 1.31 0.72
CA MET A 68 14.71 2.17 1.73
C MET A 68 16.11 1.67 2.10
N ALA A 69 17.08 2.57 2.16
CA ALA A 69 18.45 2.28 2.58
C ALA A 69 18.54 2.16 4.12
N ASP A 70 19.59 1.54 4.63
CA ASP A 70 19.87 1.47 6.08
C ASP A 70 20.55 2.75 6.64
N GLN A 71 20.19 3.92 6.11
CA GLN A 71 20.79 5.22 6.42
C GLN A 71 19.84 6.38 6.10
N GLY A 72 20.28 7.63 6.28
CA GLY A 72 19.51 8.81 5.89
C GLY A 72 18.14 8.93 6.57
N GLN A 73 17.14 9.40 5.82
CA GLN A 73 15.76 9.53 6.31
C GLN A 73 15.12 8.19 6.70
N ALA A 74 15.52 7.09 6.07
CA ALA A 74 14.89 5.80 6.34
C ALA A 74 15.07 5.34 7.80
N VAL A 75 16.26 5.58 8.39
CA VAL A 75 16.52 5.29 9.80
C VAL A 75 15.73 6.23 10.71
N ARG A 76 15.66 7.52 10.37
CA ARG A 76 14.89 8.53 11.13
C ARG A 76 13.41 8.17 11.17
N ASP A 77 12.88 7.71 10.05
CA ASP A 77 11.46 7.39 9.87
C ASP A 77 11.13 5.95 10.33
N GLY A 78 12.13 5.16 10.74
CA GLY A 78 11.94 3.80 11.25
C GLY A 78 11.65 2.74 10.18
N VAL A 79 12.01 3.01 8.92
CA VAL A 79 11.71 2.17 7.74
C VAL A 79 12.98 1.68 7.03
N ALA A 80 14.14 1.71 7.70
CA ALA A 80 15.40 1.21 7.19
C ALA A 80 15.28 -0.24 6.65
N GLY A 81 15.76 -0.47 5.43
CA GLY A 81 15.76 -1.77 4.75
C GLY A 81 14.39 -2.24 4.25
N GLN A 82 13.33 -1.46 4.43
CA GLN A 82 11.99 -1.82 3.99
C GLN A 82 11.75 -1.48 2.52
N VAL A 83 10.76 -2.13 1.91
CA VAL A 83 10.19 -1.74 0.62
C VAL A 83 8.84 -1.08 0.89
N LEU A 84 8.72 0.18 0.49
CA LEU A 84 7.53 0.99 0.68
C LEU A 84 6.86 1.26 -0.66
N THR A 85 5.55 1.14 -0.73
CA THR A 85 4.79 1.43 -1.95
C THR A 85 3.83 2.59 -1.77
N GLN A 86 3.45 3.25 -2.86
CA GLN A 86 2.45 4.31 -2.86
C GLN A 86 1.70 4.36 -4.19
N TYR A 87 0.42 4.69 -4.14
CA TYR A 87 -0.39 4.99 -5.31
C TYR A 87 -0.59 6.52 -5.43
N ALA A 88 -0.46 7.08 -6.63
CA ALA A 88 -0.69 8.49 -6.88
C ALA A 88 -1.44 8.72 -8.20
N ILE A 89 -2.36 9.67 -8.18
CA ILE A 89 -3.08 10.14 -9.37
C ILE A 89 -2.26 11.28 -9.97
N CYS A 90 -2.09 11.27 -11.29
CA CYS A 90 -1.33 12.29 -12.01
C CYS A 90 -2.25 13.22 -12.79
N ASP A 91 -1.81 14.45 -13.00
CA ASP A 91 -2.40 15.35 -13.99
C ASP A 91 -1.67 15.25 -15.35
N PRO A 92 -2.26 15.78 -16.43
CA PRO A 92 -1.60 15.80 -17.74
C PRO A 92 -0.29 16.59 -17.78
N GLN A 93 -0.05 17.48 -16.81
CA GLN A 93 1.17 18.25 -16.67
C GLN A 93 2.26 17.50 -15.88
N GLY A 94 2.05 16.21 -15.58
CA GLY A 94 3.06 15.38 -14.94
C GLY A 94 3.26 15.64 -13.46
N SER A 95 2.30 16.28 -12.79
CA SER A 95 2.29 16.32 -11.32
C SER A 95 1.48 15.14 -10.80
N CYS A 96 2.04 14.37 -9.88
CA CYS A 96 1.42 13.18 -9.30
C CYS A 96 1.24 13.37 -7.79
N TYR A 97 0.00 13.22 -7.33
CA TYR A 97 -0.45 13.57 -5.99
C TYR A 97 -0.94 12.34 -5.24
N VAL A 98 -0.64 12.32 -3.94
CA VAL A 98 -1.19 11.32 -3.01
C VAL A 98 -2.33 11.96 -2.25
N GLU A 99 -3.44 11.23 -2.09
CA GLU A 99 -4.56 11.68 -1.28
C GLU A 99 -4.19 11.89 0.20
N CYS A 100 -5.03 12.62 0.93
CA CYS A 100 -4.84 12.91 2.36
C CYS A 100 -3.52 13.62 2.71
N ASP A 101 -3.18 14.66 1.97
CA ASP A 101 -1.95 15.43 2.18
C ASP A 101 -0.69 14.53 2.17
N GLY A 102 -0.68 13.46 1.36
CA GLY A 102 0.50 12.63 1.15
C GLY A 102 1.56 13.29 0.26
N GLY A 103 1.26 14.45 -0.32
CA GLY A 103 2.21 15.27 -1.06
C GLY A 103 2.16 15.08 -2.57
N VAL A 104 3.21 15.57 -3.23
CA VAL A 104 3.29 15.67 -4.69
C VAL A 104 4.73 15.50 -5.18
N PHE A 105 4.89 14.83 -6.32
CA PHE A 105 6.09 14.98 -7.14
C PHE A 105 5.73 15.45 -8.53
N THR A 106 6.67 16.11 -9.20
CA THR A 106 6.55 16.49 -10.62
C THR A 106 7.48 15.67 -11.48
N THR A 107 7.09 15.42 -12.72
CA THR A 107 7.87 14.66 -13.71
C THR A 107 8.51 15.55 -14.77
N GLN A 108 9.65 15.11 -15.28
CA GLN A 108 10.29 15.66 -16.46
C GLN A 108 10.89 14.52 -17.28
N THR A 109 10.35 14.27 -18.47
CA THR A 109 10.97 13.37 -19.45
C THR A 109 12.30 13.95 -19.92
N LEU A 110 13.32 13.11 -20.01
CA LEU A 110 14.67 13.48 -20.43
C LEU A 110 14.92 13.08 -21.89
N ASP A 111 15.90 13.71 -22.53
CA ASP A 111 16.23 13.46 -23.94
C ASP A 111 16.65 12.01 -24.24
N ASP A 112 17.12 11.29 -23.23
CA ASP A 112 17.52 9.87 -23.32
C ASP A 112 16.35 8.90 -23.08
N GLY A 113 15.12 9.42 -22.97
CA GLY A 113 13.92 8.65 -22.62
C GLY A 113 13.83 8.32 -21.12
N GLY A 114 14.78 8.79 -20.32
CA GLY A 114 14.71 8.70 -18.87
C GLY A 114 13.67 9.66 -18.27
N LEU A 115 13.53 9.56 -16.96
CA LEU A 115 12.59 10.36 -16.18
C LEU A 115 13.34 11.04 -15.04
N ARG A 116 13.12 12.33 -14.84
CA ARG A 116 13.41 12.99 -13.58
C ARG A 116 12.10 13.19 -12.82
N ILE A 117 12.07 12.79 -11.56
CA ILE A 117 11.03 13.25 -10.63
C ILE A 117 11.63 14.25 -9.65
N SER A 118 10.83 15.21 -9.19
CA SER A 118 11.21 16.18 -8.18
C SER A 118 10.11 16.32 -7.13
N THR A 119 10.45 16.27 -5.85
CA THR A 119 9.50 16.46 -4.75
C THR A 119 10.14 17.24 -3.61
N GLN A 120 9.33 18.04 -2.91
CA GLN A 120 9.69 18.62 -1.62
C GLN A 120 9.00 17.91 -0.45
N TYR A 121 8.03 17.06 -0.78
CA TYR A 121 7.21 16.30 0.15
C TYR A 121 6.35 15.33 -0.66
N PHE A 122 6.64 14.04 -0.58
CA PHE A 122 5.85 12.96 -1.16
C PHE A 122 6.04 11.71 -0.31
N ARG A 123 5.00 11.32 0.41
CA ARG A 123 5.07 10.21 1.35
C ARG A 123 4.83 8.88 0.64
N VAL A 124 5.64 7.90 1.03
CA VAL A 124 5.57 6.51 0.59
C VAL A 124 5.40 5.58 1.78
N GLY A 125 4.93 4.37 1.48
CA GLY A 125 4.62 3.36 2.47
C GLY A 125 3.12 3.33 2.73
N GLU A 126 2.63 2.16 3.11
CA GLU A 126 1.27 2.06 3.59
C GLU A 126 1.31 2.31 5.10
N SER A 127 0.68 3.38 5.53
CA SER A 127 0.27 3.51 6.92
C SER A 127 -1.17 3.04 7.06
N ASP A 128 -1.53 2.76 8.29
CA ASP A 128 -2.91 2.58 8.71
C ASP A 128 -3.82 3.76 8.30
N SER A 129 -3.27 4.96 8.10
CA SER A 129 -3.94 6.11 7.47
C SER A 129 -3.47 6.35 6.03
N CYS A 130 -4.27 7.03 5.22
CA CYS A 130 -3.79 7.60 3.96
C CYS A 130 -2.67 8.63 4.25
N GLY A 131 -1.62 8.65 3.41
CA GLY A 131 -0.51 9.60 3.52
C GLY A 131 0.86 9.02 3.90
N GLY A 132 1.01 7.70 3.99
CA GLY A 132 2.29 6.99 4.08
C GLY A 132 3.13 7.16 5.35
N THR A 133 4.30 6.53 5.39
CA THR A 133 5.15 6.42 6.60
C THR A 133 6.46 7.20 6.50
N SER A 134 7.06 7.32 5.30
CA SER A 134 8.32 8.03 5.07
C SER A 134 8.21 9.00 3.90
N ASP A 135 9.00 10.07 3.91
CA ASP A 135 9.02 11.08 2.84
C ASP A 135 10.16 10.81 1.84
N LEU A 136 9.85 10.85 0.54
CA LEU A 136 10.85 10.79 -0.53
C LEU A 136 11.72 12.04 -0.61
N ALA A 137 11.32 13.16 0.00
CA ALA A 137 12.22 14.27 0.22
C ALA A 137 13.23 13.92 1.33
N GLU A 138 14.49 13.71 0.96
CA GLU A 138 15.51 13.22 1.90
C GLU A 138 15.89 14.26 2.96
N GLY A 139 15.77 15.54 2.60
CA GLY A 139 16.01 16.69 3.48
C GLY A 139 14.72 17.44 3.79
N GLU A 140 14.54 17.82 5.06
CA GLU A 140 13.38 18.60 5.51
C GLU A 140 13.31 19.95 4.76
N GLY A 141 12.19 20.19 4.08
CA GLY A 141 11.95 21.43 3.32
C GLY A 141 12.85 21.61 2.09
N ALA A 142 13.62 20.60 1.69
CA ALA A 142 14.49 20.64 0.52
C ALA A 142 13.94 19.77 -0.61
N ALA A 143 13.95 20.31 -1.83
CA ALA A 143 13.58 19.53 -3.00
C ALA A 143 14.61 18.41 -3.24
N THR A 144 14.10 17.19 -3.36
CA THR A 144 14.87 16.01 -3.79
C THR A 144 14.49 15.65 -5.21
N GLY A 145 15.50 15.41 -6.05
CA GLY A 145 15.32 14.98 -7.42
C GLY A 145 15.89 13.59 -7.66
N TYR A 146 15.10 12.69 -8.23
CA TYR A 146 15.55 11.37 -8.65
C TYR A 146 15.61 11.30 -10.17
N ARG A 147 16.67 10.70 -10.72
CA ARG A 147 16.75 10.37 -12.15
C ARG A 147 16.62 8.86 -12.32
N LEU A 148 15.61 8.45 -13.06
CA LEU A 148 15.27 7.07 -13.38
C LEU A 148 15.51 6.82 -14.87
N ALA A 149 15.90 5.60 -15.21
CA ALA A 149 15.93 5.14 -16.58
C ALA A 149 14.59 4.48 -16.93
N ALA A 150 14.17 4.55 -18.19
CA ALA A 150 13.14 3.64 -18.68
C ALA A 150 13.64 2.19 -18.53
N ALA A 151 12.78 1.31 -18.04
CA ALA A 151 13.13 -0.07 -17.70
C ALA A 151 12.14 -1.06 -18.32
N PRO A 152 12.53 -2.33 -18.52
CA PRO A 152 11.60 -3.39 -18.88
C PRO A 152 10.44 -3.50 -17.87
N ALA A 153 9.23 -3.84 -18.34
CA ALA A 153 8.04 -3.93 -17.48
C ALA A 153 8.19 -4.93 -16.32
N GLY A 154 9.01 -5.98 -16.51
CA GLY A 154 9.31 -6.97 -15.46
C GLY A 154 10.06 -6.38 -14.26
N ASP A 155 10.79 -5.27 -14.43
CA ASP A 155 11.49 -4.61 -13.32
C ASP A 155 10.52 -3.89 -12.36
N CYS A 156 9.29 -3.63 -12.81
CA CYS A 156 8.19 -3.09 -12.03
C CYS A 156 7.08 -4.13 -11.77
N GLU A 157 7.33 -5.43 -11.99
CA GLU A 157 6.29 -6.47 -11.86
C GLU A 157 5.62 -6.46 -10.48
N SER A 158 6.39 -6.25 -9.40
CA SER A 158 5.87 -6.15 -8.03
C SER A 158 4.83 -5.03 -7.83
N LEU A 159 4.84 -4.01 -8.69
CA LEU A 159 3.91 -2.89 -8.60
C LEU A 159 2.56 -3.17 -9.23
N TRP A 160 2.52 -3.87 -10.36
CA TRP A 160 1.28 -4.11 -11.12
C TRP A 160 0.76 -5.54 -11.03
N HIS A 161 1.53 -6.47 -10.46
CA HIS A 161 1.08 -7.83 -10.22
C HIS A 161 -0.14 -7.82 -9.30
N LEU A 162 -1.22 -8.45 -9.76
CA LEU A 162 -2.44 -8.59 -8.98
C LEU A 162 -2.39 -9.88 -8.18
N GLU A 163 -2.48 -9.73 -6.86
CA GLU A 163 -2.71 -10.82 -5.94
C GLU A 163 -4.13 -11.38 -6.14
N PRO A 164 -4.29 -12.71 -6.26
CA PRO A 164 -5.60 -13.30 -6.44
C PRO A 164 -6.42 -13.12 -5.15
N LEU A 165 -7.57 -12.46 -5.27
CA LEU A 165 -8.53 -12.37 -4.19
C LEU A 165 -9.39 -13.65 -4.10
N PRO A 166 -9.83 -14.05 -2.90
CA PRO A 166 -10.87 -15.08 -2.79
C PRO A 166 -12.14 -14.70 -3.55
N GLY A 167 -12.79 -15.68 -4.16
CA GLY A 167 -14.09 -15.47 -4.80
C GLY A 167 -15.16 -15.06 -3.78
N PRO A 168 -16.28 -14.45 -4.22
CA PRO A 168 -17.37 -14.09 -3.34
C PRO A 168 -17.97 -15.31 -2.63
N GLY A 169 -18.39 -15.13 -1.39
CA GLY A 169 -19.04 -16.18 -0.61
C GLY A 169 -18.75 -16.13 0.88
N CYS A 170 -19.31 -17.10 1.59
CA CYS A 170 -19.07 -17.33 3.00
C CYS A 170 -17.96 -18.36 3.20
N TYR A 171 -16.91 -17.99 3.92
CA TYR A 171 -15.83 -18.87 4.35
C TYR A 171 -15.76 -18.90 5.87
N GLY A 172 -15.33 -20.02 6.44
CA GLY A 172 -15.26 -20.12 7.89
C GLY A 172 -14.56 -21.34 8.42
N VAL A 173 -14.29 -21.26 9.72
CA VAL A 173 -13.75 -22.35 10.53
C VAL A 173 -14.33 -22.27 11.93
N ASP A 174 -14.69 -23.41 12.48
CA ASP A 174 -15.03 -23.58 13.89
C ASP A 174 -13.92 -24.34 14.57
N TYR A 175 -13.42 -23.81 15.68
CA TYR A 175 -12.36 -24.45 16.46
C TYR A 175 -13.00 -25.36 17.49
N ALA A 176 -12.62 -26.65 17.45
CA ALA A 176 -13.03 -27.62 18.46
C ALA A 176 -12.37 -27.23 19.80
N ASP A 177 -13.20 -26.85 20.78
CA ASP A 177 -12.91 -26.70 22.21
C ASP A 177 -11.77 -25.77 22.65
N GLU A 178 -12.12 -24.65 23.32
CA GLU A 178 -11.25 -23.75 24.12
C GLU A 178 -9.78 -23.62 23.66
N ALA A 179 -9.54 -23.66 22.34
CA ALA A 179 -8.29 -24.12 21.78
C ALA A 179 -7.12 -23.34 22.39
N GLN A 180 -6.32 -24.06 23.19
CA GLN A 180 -5.26 -23.51 24.03
C GLN A 180 -4.42 -22.52 23.23
N GLY A 181 -4.56 -21.23 23.54
CA GLY A 181 -3.72 -20.15 23.01
C GLY A 181 -4.32 -19.28 21.89
N GLN A 182 -5.20 -19.80 21.02
CA GLN A 182 -5.71 -19.01 19.88
C GLN A 182 -6.70 -17.92 20.30
N GLY A 183 -7.48 -18.14 21.36
CA GLY A 183 -8.44 -17.15 21.86
C GLY A 183 -9.69 -16.96 20.98
N LEU A 184 -9.94 -17.85 20.02
CA LEU A 184 -11.10 -17.82 19.12
C LEU A 184 -11.87 -19.16 19.19
N ARG A 185 -13.20 -19.11 19.08
CA ARG A 185 -14.09 -20.28 18.89
C ARG A 185 -14.47 -20.49 17.43
N GLY A 186 -14.46 -19.43 16.64
CA GLY A 186 -14.71 -19.53 15.22
C GLY A 186 -14.42 -18.22 14.52
N MET A 187 -14.16 -18.33 13.23
CA MET A 187 -13.93 -17.21 12.32
C MET A 187 -14.82 -17.39 11.10
N ARG A 188 -15.37 -16.30 10.59
CA ARG A 188 -16.14 -16.23 9.35
C ARG A 188 -15.69 -15.04 8.53
N LEU A 189 -15.57 -15.23 7.23
CA LEU A 189 -15.30 -14.18 6.25
C LEU A 189 -16.41 -14.24 5.20
N LEU A 190 -17.19 -13.16 5.09
CA LEU A 190 -18.13 -12.96 4.01
C LEU A 190 -17.50 -11.99 3.02
N LEU A 191 -17.31 -12.39 1.77
CA LEU A 191 -16.81 -11.50 0.71
C LEU A 191 -17.86 -11.31 -0.39
N ARG A 192 -17.99 -10.07 -0.85
CA ARG A 192 -18.75 -9.69 -2.04
C ARG A 192 -17.89 -9.83 -3.28
N SER A 193 -18.51 -9.73 -4.45
CA SER A 193 -17.77 -9.73 -5.72
C SER A 193 -16.81 -8.55 -5.75
N PRO A 194 -15.55 -8.74 -6.19
CA PRO A 194 -14.63 -7.63 -6.32
C PRO A 194 -15.18 -6.56 -7.28
N ASP A 195 -15.14 -5.30 -6.85
CA ASP A 195 -15.38 -4.15 -7.72
C ASP A 195 -14.19 -4.02 -8.68
N GLN A 196 -14.49 -3.94 -9.98
CA GLN A 196 -13.52 -3.80 -11.06
C GLN A 196 -13.34 -2.33 -11.49
N GLY A 197 -14.07 -1.40 -10.87
CA GLY A 197 -14.02 0.03 -11.20
C GLY A 197 -12.75 0.77 -10.74
N TYR A 198 -11.83 0.07 -10.09
CA TYR A 198 -10.56 0.62 -9.60
C TYR A 198 -9.38 0.01 -10.36
N ALA A 199 -8.24 0.70 -10.35
CA ALA A 199 -6.98 0.17 -10.88
C ALA A 199 -6.61 -1.22 -10.33
N PHE A 200 -6.99 -1.48 -9.07
CA PHE A 200 -6.83 -2.78 -8.42
C PHE A 200 -8.20 -3.25 -7.93
N PRO A 201 -8.66 -4.43 -8.35
CA PRO A 201 -9.93 -4.96 -7.87
C PRO A 201 -9.99 -4.99 -6.34
N GLN A 202 -11.14 -4.57 -5.78
CA GLN A 202 -11.35 -4.54 -4.34
C GLN A 202 -12.57 -5.39 -3.97
N ALA A 203 -12.41 -6.33 -3.05
CA ALA A 203 -13.53 -7.08 -2.50
C ALA A 203 -13.90 -6.54 -1.11
N GLU A 204 -15.12 -6.01 -1.01
CA GLU A 204 -15.70 -5.66 0.29
C GLU A 204 -16.28 -6.89 0.97
N GLY A 205 -16.30 -6.88 2.30
CA GLY A 205 -16.80 -7.99 3.08
C GLY A 205 -16.96 -7.68 4.56
N THR A 206 -17.19 -8.73 5.33
CA THR A 206 -17.27 -8.69 6.79
C THR A 206 -16.48 -9.86 7.37
N LEU A 207 -15.57 -9.56 8.29
CA LEU A 207 -14.92 -10.55 9.13
C LEU A 207 -15.70 -10.64 10.45
N ARG A 208 -16.13 -11.84 10.82
CA ARG A 208 -16.74 -12.11 12.12
C ARG A 208 -15.89 -13.10 12.91
N VAL A 209 -15.54 -12.73 14.13
CA VAL A 209 -14.88 -13.61 15.09
C VAL A 209 -15.83 -13.92 16.24
N THR A 210 -15.84 -15.18 16.66
CA THR A 210 -16.56 -15.65 17.85
C THR A 210 -15.54 -15.98 18.92
N LEU A 211 -15.65 -15.33 20.07
CA LEU A 211 -14.69 -15.43 21.15
C LEU A 211 -15.16 -16.43 22.23
N PRO A 212 -14.24 -17.16 22.88
CA PRO A 212 -14.59 -17.96 24.04
C PRO A 212 -14.93 -17.04 25.22
N ASP A 213 -15.79 -17.49 26.11
CA ASP A 213 -15.93 -16.86 27.42
C ASP A 213 -14.84 -17.42 28.35
N ALA A 214 -13.57 -17.15 28.02
CA ALA A 214 -12.37 -17.57 28.76
C ALA A 214 -11.10 -16.93 28.18
N GLY A 215 -9.96 -17.11 28.88
CA GLY A 215 -8.62 -16.75 28.44
C GLY A 215 -8.47 -15.28 28.03
N ARG A 216 -7.68 -15.04 26.98
CA ARG A 216 -7.39 -13.70 26.43
C ARG A 216 -8.65 -12.88 26.13
N ALA A 217 -9.70 -13.53 25.62
CA ALA A 217 -10.95 -12.85 25.32
C ALA A 217 -11.61 -12.32 26.60
N ARG A 218 -11.64 -13.11 27.69
CA ARG A 218 -12.15 -12.64 28.98
C ARG A 218 -11.26 -11.55 29.60
N GLU A 219 -9.94 -11.72 29.53
CA GLU A 219 -8.96 -10.73 30.01
C GLU A 219 -9.11 -9.39 29.30
N ALA A 220 -9.43 -9.40 28.01
CA ALA A 220 -9.74 -8.22 27.21
C ALA A 220 -11.15 -7.64 27.44
N GLY A 221 -11.99 -8.26 28.29
CA GLY A 221 -13.39 -7.83 28.49
C GLY A 221 -14.36 -8.24 27.36
N MET A 222 -13.95 -9.17 26.49
CA MET A 222 -14.68 -9.61 25.30
C MET A 222 -15.11 -11.09 25.38
N GLY A 223 -15.17 -11.65 26.59
CA GLY A 223 -15.54 -13.05 26.82
C GLY A 223 -16.92 -13.38 26.22
N GLY A 224 -16.96 -14.40 25.35
CA GLY A 224 -18.19 -14.85 24.69
C GLY A 224 -18.72 -13.92 23.60
N ALA A 225 -18.01 -12.83 23.29
CA ALA A 225 -18.45 -11.87 22.29
C ALA A 225 -18.45 -12.45 20.87
N ARG A 226 -19.31 -11.87 20.03
CA ARG A 226 -19.29 -12.04 18.58
C ARG A 226 -19.05 -10.67 17.98
N VAL A 227 -17.88 -10.49 17.38
CA VAL A 227 -17.48 -9.21 16.82
C VAL A 227 -17.46 -9.36 15.31
N ALA A 228 -18.13 -8.43 14.63
CA ALA A 228 -18.13 -8.33 13.18
C ALA A 228 -17.56 -6.98 12.79
N VAL A 229 -16.58 -6.98 11.88
CA VAL A 229 -15.95 -5.77 11.35
C VAL A 229 -16.04 -5.79 9.83
N PRO A 230 -16.35 -4.65 9.17
CA PRO A 230 -16.24 -4.56 7.73
C PRO A 230 -14.78 -4.77 7.33
N VAL A 231 -14.55 -5.39 6.19
CA VAL A 231 -13.21 -5.54 5.61
C VAL A 231 -13.22 -5.17 4.13
N TRP A 232 -12.12 -4.59 3.65
CA TRP A 232 -11.83 -4.41 2.24
C TRP A 232 -10.53 -5.14 1.90
N CYS A 233 -10.60 -6.04 0.93
CA CYS A 233 -9.47 -6.81 0.44
C CYS A 233 -9.01 -6.26 -0.91
N SER A 234 -7.74 -5.92 -1.05
CA SER A 234 -7.19 -5.36 -2.28
C SER A 234 -6.42 -6.41 -3.08
N ALA A 235 -6.68 -6.50 -4.38
CA ALA A 235 -5.87 -7.32 -5.30
C ALA A 235 -4.47 -6.73 -5.50
N ARG A 236 -4.19 -5.52 -5.00
CA ARG A 236 -2.85 -4.92 -5.10
C ARG A 236 -1.82 -5.67 -4.24
N ASP A 237 -2.23 -6.13 -3.07
CA ASP A 237 -1.32 -6.66 -2.05
C ASP A 237 -1.85 -7.95 -1.38
N GLY A 238 -3.07 -8.36 -1.72
CA GLY A 238 -3.75 -9.53 -1.15
C GLY A 238 -4.16 -9.34 0.31
N LEU A 239 -4.14 -8.11 0.83
CA LEU A 239 -4.43 -7.77 2.21
C LEU A 239 -5.88 -7.28 2.36
N CYS A 240 -6.53 -7.79 3.39
CA CYS A 240 -7.81 -7.34 3.91
C CYS A 240 -7.61 -6.46 5.14
N ARG A 241 -8.24 -5.29 5.17
CA ARG A 241 -8.15 -4.28 6.25
C ARG A 241 -9.54 -3.89 6.71
N SER A 242 -9.70 -3.46 7.96
CA SER A 242 -10.99 -3.06 8.55
C SER A 242 -11.02 -1.62 9.10
N GLY A 243 -9.86 -1.03 9.35
CA GLY A 243 -9.74 0.32 9.90
C GLY A 243 -8.30 0.78 9.98
N ILE A 244 -8.13 2.01 10.45
CA ILE A 244 -6.82 2.59 10.81
C ILE A 244 -6.37 1.94 12.13
N ASP A 245 -5.12 1.47 12.19
CA ASP A 245 -4.40 0.92 13.34
C ASP A 245 -4.87 -0.48 13.79
N GLU A 246 -5.76 -1.07 12.99
CA GLU A 246 -6.32 -2.40 13.25
C GLU A 246 -5.40 -3.50 12.73
N GLY A 247 -4.44 -3.19 11.84
CA GLY A 247 -3.59 -4.18 11.18
C GLY A 247 -4.23 -4.75 9.91
N ALA A 248 -3.68 -5.85 9.41
CA ALA A 248 -4.10 -6.44 8.14
C ALA A 248 -4.09 -7.97 8.18
N ILE A 249 -4.93 -8.58 7.34
CA ILE A 249 -4.96 -10.02 7.14
C ILE A 249 -4.73 -10.31 5.66
N ARG A 250 -3.68 -11.08 5.34
CA ARG A 250 -3.50 -11.62 3.99
C ARG A 250 -4.50 -12.74 3.74
N ALA A 251 -5.33 -12.61 2.72
CA ALA A 251 -6.30 -13.63 2.34
C ALA A 251 -5.84 -14.35 1.06
N VAL A 252 -5.25 -15.53 1.23
CA VAL A 252 -4.70 -16.32 0.13
C VAL A 252 -5.72 -17.37 -0.32
N PRO A 253 -6.27 -17.30 -1.54
CA PRO A 253 -7.15 -18.34 -2.05
C PRO A 253 -6.37 -19.66 -2.24
N LEU A 254 -6.95 -20.76 -1.76
CA LEU A 254 -6.42 -22.12 -1.88
C LEU A 254 -7.34 -22.98 -2.75
N GLY A 255 -7.70 -22.45 -3.92
CA GLY A 255 -8.75 -22.98 -4.79
C GLY A 255 -10.11 -22.31 -4.53
N GLU A 256 -11.18 -22.92 -5.05
CA GLU A 256 -12.54 -22.35 -4.98
C GLU A 256 -13.21 -22.51 -3.60
N ASP A 257 -12.76 -23.47 -2.79
CA ASP A 257 -13.45 -23.88 -1.56
C ASP A 257 -12.67 -23.57 -0.26
N ALA A 258 -11.53 -22.89 -0.35
CA ALA A 258 -10.70 -22.62 0.81
C ALA A 258 -9.91 -21.30 0.70
N VAL A 259 -9.71 -20.67 1.85
CA VAL A 259 -8.91 -19.44 2.01
C VAL A 259 -7.99 -19.61 3.20
N SER A 260 -6.70 -19.32 3.02
CA SER A 260 -5.76 -19.17 4.13
C SER A 260 -5.69 -17.70 4.52
N MET A 261 -6.15 -17.37 5.73
CA MET A 261 -5.99 -16.05 6.32
C MET A 261 -4.72 -16.01 7.18
N VAL A 262 -3.81 -15.09 6.89
CA VAL A 262 -2.52 -14.94 7.58
C VAL A 262 -2.41 -13.55 8.17
N THR A 263 -2.08 -13.43 9.45
CA THR A 263 -1.92 -12.12 10.10
C THR A 263 -0.87 -12.18 11.20
N GLY A 264 -0.02 -11.15 11.27
CA GLY A 264 0.86 -10.91 12.43
C GLY A 264 0.19 -10.05 13.50
N ARG A 265 -0.84 -9.28 13.12
CA ARG A 265 -1.67 -8.46 14.00
C ARG A 265 -2.95 -8.09 13.27
N PHE A 266 -4.09 -8.36 13.90
CA PHE A 266 -5.37 -7.79 13.48
C PHE A 266 -6.30 -7.62 14.68
N LEU A 267 -6.56 -6.37 15.05
CA LEU A 267 -7.36 -6.00 16.21
C LEU A 267 -8.85 -6.01 15.85
N VAL A 268 -9.65 -6.67 16.69
CA VAL A 268 -11.11 -6.51 16.69
C VAL A 268 -11.53 -5.72 17.92
N TYR A 269 -12.47 -4.79 17.74
CA TYR A 269 -12.95 -3.92 18.82
C TYR A 269 -14.32 -4.35 19.33
N GLY A 270 -14.45 -4.46 20.65
CA GLY A 270 -15.68 -4.76 21.35
C GLY A 270 -16.34 -3.52 21.96
N ALA A 271 -17.23 -3.74 22.91
CA ALA A 271 -17.82 -2.66 23.70
C ALA A 271 -16.78 -2.01 24.63
N GLU A 272 -17.04 -0.78 25.08
CA GLU A 272 -16.24 -0.11 26.13
C GLU A 272 -14.74 0.01 25.82
N ALA A 273 -14.39 0.20 24.54
CA ALA A 273 -13.00 0.27 24.07
C ALA A 273 -12.15 -1.00 24.33
N SER A 274 -12.79 -2.14 24.59
CA SER A 274 -12.13 -3.44 24.57
C SER A 274 -11.62 -3.76 23.16
N ASN A 275 -10.46 -4.41 23.07
CA ASN A 275 -9.94 -4.93 21.83
C ASN A 275 -9.21 -6.25 22.06
N LEU A 276 -9.15 -7.06 21.01
CA LEU A 276 -8.44 -8.33 21.00
C LEU A 276 -7.70 -8.47 19.67
N ASP A 277 -6.40 -8.75 19.72
CA ASP A 277 -5.65 -9.20 18.55
C ASP A 277 -5.98 -10.67 18.25
N ILE A 278 -6.45 -10.93 17.04
CA ILE A 278 -6.77 -12.30 16.60
C ILE A 278 -5.50 -13.11 16.29
N ALA A 279 -4.34 -12.47 16.17
CA ALA A 279 -3.06 -13.16 16.12
C ALA A 279 -2.74 -13.84 17.46
N MET A 280 -2.05 -14.98 17.39
CA MET A 280 -1.56 -15.71 18.54
C MET A 280 -0.35 -15.00 19.16
N PRO A 281 -0.27 -14.88 20.49
CA PRO A 281 0.84 -14.19 21.12
C PRO A 281 2.13 -15.02 20.97
N GLY A 282 3.24 -14.33 20.73
CA GLY A 282 4.56 -14.96 20.59
C GLY A 282 4.78 -15.69 19.27
N GLN A 283 3.93 -15.47 18.27
CA GLN A 283 4.16 -15.89 16.89
C GLN A 283 4.34 -14.67 16.00
N ASP A 284 5.23 -14.76 15.01
CA ASP A 284 5.39 -13.72 14.00
C ASP A 284 4.14 -13.63 13.11
N GLU A 285 3.53 -14.78 12.79
CA GLU A 285 2.29 -14.88 12.03
C GLU A 285 1.37 -15.97 12.57
N THR A 286 0.07 -15.71 12.50
CA THR A 286 -0.99 -16.68 12.75
C THR A 286 -1.71 -17.00 11.45
N ARG A 287 -1.99 -18.29 11.24
CA ARG A 287 -2.69 -18.79 10.05
C ARG A 287 -4.00 -19.46 10.42
N HIS A 288 -5.08 -19.02 9.78
CA HIS A 288 -6.40 -19.61 9.86
C HIS A 288 -6.79 -20.19 8.50
N LEU A 289 -7.11 -21.47 8.45
CA LEU A 289 -7.64 -22.11 7.24
C LEU A 289 -9.16 -22.07 7.31
N LEU A 290 -9.77 -21.29 6.42
CA LEU A 290 -11.21 -21.18 6.30
C LEU A 290 -11.67 -22.03 5.11
N HIS A 291 -12.79 -22.71 5.28
CA HIS A 291 -13.45 -23.49 4.24
C HIS A 291 -14.72 -22.79 3.80
N ARG A 292 -15.08 -22.97 2.54
CA ARG A 292 -16.37 -22.50 2.03
C ARG A 292 -17.51 -23.11 2.84
N MET A 293 -18.44 -22.27 3.25
CA MET A 293 -19.61 -22.64 4.03
C MET A 293 -20.88 -22.35 3.23
N PRO A 294 -22.01 -22.98 3.60
CA PRO A 294 -23.31 -22.54 3.12
C PRO A 294 -23.55 -21.05 3.46
N ASP A 295 -24.25 -20.32 2.58
CA ASP A 295 -24.45 -18.87 2.73
C ASP A 295 -25.11 -18.47 4.06
N ASP A 296 -25.98 -19.33 4.60
CA ASP A 296 -26.65 -19.08 5.88
C ASP A 296 -25.71 -19.10 7.09
N ALA A 297 -24.51 -19.66 6.97
CA ALA A 297 -23.48 -19.59 8.00
C ALA A 297 -22.97 -18.15 8.25
N CYS A 298 -23.07 -17.27 7.24
CA CYS A 298 -22.72 -15.85 7.33
C CYS A 298 -23.93 -14.93 7.53
N ARG A 299 -25.12 -15.46 7.85
CA ARG A 299 -26.31 -14.65 8.10
C ARG A 299 -26.05 -13.58 9.17
N GLY A 300 -26.48 -12.35 8.89
CA GLY A 300 -26.31 -11.18 9.76
C GLY A 300 -24.93 -10.52 9.71
N MET A 301 -24.13 -10.82 8.68
CA MET A 301 -22.85 -10.17 8.40
C MET A 301 -22.92 -9.19 7.22
N GLU A 302 -24.10 -9.01 6.61
CA GLU A 302 -24.32 -8.12 5.46
C GLU A 302 -24.41 -6.64 5.84
#